data_AF-A0A524LG71-F1
#
_entry.id   AF-A0A524LG71-F1
#
_cell.length_a   1.000
_cell.length_b   1.000
_cell.length_c   1.000
_cell.angle_alpha   90.00
_cell.angle_beta   90.00
_cell.angle_gamma   90.00
#
_symmetry.space_group_name_H-M   'P 1'
#
loop_
_entity.id
_entity.type
_entity.pdbx_description
1 polymer ?
#
loop_
_entity_poly.entity_id
_entity_poly.type
_entity_poly.pdbx_seq_one_letter_code
_entity_poly.pdbx_strand_id
1 'polypeptide(L)'
;MFGIGMTEMAVIAVIALVVLGPKRLPELARTLGRTLGEFRRSATDLRREFSGVMDETRIDPPTRPPAKPDPESGSGSTGPGDATDG
;
A
#
# COMPACT_ATOMS: atom_id res chain seq x y z
N MET A 1 -29.40 -7.84 -29.49
CA MET A 1 -30.52 -6.87 -29.34
C MET A 1 -30.50 -6.23 -27.95
N PHE A 2 -29.36 -5.67 -27.53
CA PHE A 2 -29.23 -4.88 -26.30
C PHE A 2 -28.05 -3.92 -26.49
N GLY A 3 -28.30 -2.85 -27.24
CA GLY A 3 -27.38 -1.72 -27.31
C GLY A 3 -28.03 -0.60 -26.54
N ILE A 4 -27.72 -0.46 -25.25
CA ILE A 4 -27.96 0.81 -24.58
C ILE A 4 -26.90 1.76 -25.16
N GLY A 5 -27.30 2.48 -26.20
CA GLY A 5 -26.47 3.50 -26.80
C GLY A 5 -26.47 4.76 -25.95
N MET A 6 -25.66 5.74 -26.38
CA MET A 6 -25.65 7.06 -25.77
C MET A 6 -27.03 7.72 -25.79
N THR A 7 -27.85 7.44 -26.81
CA THR A 7 -29.21 7.96 -26.95
C THR A 7 -30.15 7.40 -25.89
N GLU A 8 -30.17 6.09 -25.68
CA GLU A 8 -31.00 5.45 -24.66
C GLU A 8 -30.63 5.92 -23.25
N MET A 9 -29.33 6.04 -22.95
CA MET A 9 -28.85 6.61 -21.68
C MET A 9 -29.32 8.05 -21.50
N ALA A 10 -29.28 8.87 -22.56
CA ALA A 10 -29.74 10.25 -22.49
C ALA A 10 -31.25 10.35 -22.22
N VAL A 11 -32.08 9.49 -22.83
CA VAL A 11 -33.53 9.46 -22.57
C VAL A 11 -33.81 9.08 -21.11
N ILE A 12 -33.15 8.05 -20.59
CA ILE A 12 -33.30 7.64 -19.18
C ILE A 12 -32.85 8.78 -18.24
N ALA A 13 -31.73 9.45 -18.56
CA ALA A 13 -31.25 10.59 -17.79
C ALA A 13 -32.27 11.74 -17.77
N VAL A 14 -32.89 12.07 -18.91
CA VAL A 14 -33.94 13.10 -18.98
C VAL A 14 -35.13 12.71 -18.09
N ILE A 15 -35.61 11.47 -18.16
CA ILE A 15 -36.72 10.99 -17.32
C ILE A 15 -36.34 11.10 -15.83
N ALA A 16 -35.14 10.64 -15.46
CA ALA A 16 -34.64 10.73 -14.09
C ALA A 16 -34.53 12.20 -13.61
N LEU A 17 -34.09 13.10 -14.49
CA LEU A 17 -34.02 14.54 -14.20
C LEU A 17 -35.41 15.17 -14.03
N VAL A 18 -36.44 14.70 -14.73
CA VAL A 18 -37.82 15.19 -14.54
C VAL A 18 -38.40 14.69 -13.22
N VAL A 19 -38.22 13.40 -12.91
CA VAL A 19 -38.77 12.78 -11.69
C VAL A 19 -38.06 13.30 -10.43
N LEU A 20 -36.73 13.31 -10.43
CA LEU A 20 -35.94 13.71 -9.27
C LEU A 20 -35.66 15.22 -9.25
N GLY A 21 -35.56 15.85 -10.41
CA GLY A 21 -35.19 17.26 -10.58
C GLY A 21 -33.70 17.44 -10.93
N PRO A 22 -33.35 18.34 -11.88
CA PRO A 22 -31.97 18.55 -12.31
C PRO A 22 -31.07 19.15 -11.22
N LYS A 23 -31.66 19.81 -10.23
CA LYS A 23 -30.93 20.34 -9.06
C LYS A 23 -30.65 19.27 -8.00
N ARG A 24 -31.53 18.27 -7.85
CA ARG A 24 -31.42 17.24 -6.81
C ARG A 24 -30.37 16.19 -7.13
N LEU A 25 -30.20 15.83 -8.40
CA LEU A 25 -29.16 14.88 -8.83
C LEU A 25 -27.74 15.26 -8.35
N PRO A 26 -27.23 16.48 -8.65
CA PRO A 26 -25.90 16.88 -8.18
C PRO A 26 -25.84 17.09 -6.67
N GLU A 27 -26.94 17.49 -6.03
CA GLU A 27 -27.02 17.65 -4.57
C GLU A 27 -26.89 16.31 -3.84
N LEU A 28 -27.61 15.28 -4.31
CA LEU A 28 -27.52 13.91 -3.81
C LEU A 28 -26.12 13.33 -4.06
N ALA A 29 -25.58 13.50 -5.27
CA ALA A 29 -24.24 13.04 -5.60
C ALA A 29 -23.16 13.69 -4.70
N ARG A 30 -23.28 15.00 -4.41
CA ARG A 30 -22.38 15.70 -3.48
C ARG A 30 -22.50 15.17 -2.06
N THR A 31 -23.72 14.93 -1.60
CA THR A 31 -23.99 14.41 -0.25
C THR A 31 -23.43 13.00 -0.09
N LEU A 32 -23.79 12.09 -1.00
CA LEU A 32 -23.28 10.73 -1.04
C LEU A 32 -21.75 10.69 -1.23
N GLY A 33 -21.21 11.59 -2.05
CA GLY A 33 -19.77 11.70 -2.28
C GLY A 33 -19.00 12.09 -1.01
N ARG A 34 -19.53 13.03 -0.22
CA ARG A 34 -18.94 13.39 1.08
C ARG A 34 -18.97 12.22 2.05
N THR A 35 -20.14 11.59 2.21
CA THR A 35 -20.27 10.44 3.13
C THR A 35 -19.39 9.26 2.72
N LEU A 36 -19.30 8.96 1.42
CA LEU A 36 -18.46 7.88 0.92
C LEU A 36 -16.96 8.21 1.02
N GLY A 37 -16.60 9.49 0.87
CA GLY A 37 -15.24 9.99 1.08
C GLY A 37 -14.79 9.88 2.54
N GLU A 38 -15.66 10.30 3.47
CA GLU A 38 -15.45 10.14 4.91
C GLU A 38 -15.34 8.65 5.29
N PHE A 39 -16.25 7.80 4.77
CA PHE A 39 -16.20 6.36 4.98
C PHE A 39 -14.89 5.74 4.47
N ARG A 40 -14.43 6.12 3.27
CA ARG A 40 -13.14 5.67 2.73
C ARG A 40 -11.97 6.10 3.61
N ARG A 41 -12.02 7.31 4.17
CA ARG A 41 -10.97 7.81 5.07
C ARG A 41 -10.93 6.98 6.35
N SER A 42 -12.07 6.82 7.02
CA SER A 42 -12.18 5.98 8.21
C SER A 42 -11.76 4.54 7.94
N ALA A 43 -12.18 3.94 6.82
CA ALA A 43 -11.77 2.59 6.43
C ALA A 43 -10.25 2.49 6.20
N THR A 44 -9.62 3.55 5.67
CA THR A 44 -8.16 3.60 5.46
C THR A 44 -7.42 3.68 6.79
N ASP A 45 -7.91 4.49 7.73
CA ASP A 45 -7.31 4.66 9.05
C ASP A 45 -7.42 3.37 9.87
N LEU A 46 -8.58 2.70 9.84
CA LEU A 46 -8.76 1.37 10.41
C LEU A 46 -7.78 0.36 9.80
N ARG A 47 -7.67 0.32 8.46
CA ARG A 47 -6.74 -0.58 7.79
C ARG A 47 -5.29 -0.35 8.22
N ARG A 48 -4.89 0.91 8.48
CA ARG A 48 -3.55 1.24 9.00
C ARG A 48 -3.35 0.72 10.41
N GLU A 49 -4.33 0.91 11.28
CA GLU A 49 -4.29 0.42 12.66
C GLU A 49 -4.21 -1.11 12.71
N PHE A 50 -5.07 -1.81 11.98
CA PHE A 50 -5.01 -3.27 11.86
C PHE A 50 -3.70 -3.77 11.25
N SER A 51 -3.16 -3.09 10.23
CA SER A 51 -1.88 -3.50 9.61
C SER A 51 -0.71 -3.28 10.56
N GLY A 52 -0.73 -2.22 11.36
CA GLY A 52 0.29 -1.97 12.39
C GLY A 52 0.29 -3.06 13.46
N VAL A 53 -0.88 -3.50 13.91
CA VAL A 53 -1.01 -4.57 14.91
C VAL A 53 -0.54 -5.93 14.37
N MET A 54 -0.81 -6.23 13.08
CA MET A 54 -0.35 -7.49 12.49
C MET A 54 1.16 -7.49 12.19
N ASP A 55 1.77 -6.33 11.92
CA ASP A 55 3.22 -6.21 11.77
C ASP A 55 3.93 -6.35 13.13
N GLU A 56 3.32 -5.90 14.22
CA GLU A 56 3.82 -6.08 15.59
C GLU A 56 3.70 -7.54 16.09
N THR A 57 2.95 -8.39 15.39
CA THR A 57 2.91 -9.84 15.65
C THR A 57 3.93 -10.61 14.80
N ARG A 58 4.77 -9.92 14.01
CA ARG A 58 6.03 -10.48 13.52
C ARG A 58 6.95 -10.62 14.72
N ILE A 59 6.79 -11.74 15.42
CA ILE A 59 7.81 -12.32 16.29
C ILE A 59 9.09 -12.34 15.46
N ASP A 60 10.01 -11.43 15.77
CA ASP A 60 11.39 -11.58 15.35
C ASP A 60 11.82 -12.98 15.79
N PRO A 61 12.19 -13.90 14.88
CA PRO A 61 12.79 -15.14 15.31
C PRO A 61 14.01 -14.75 16.18
N PRO A 62 14.18 -15.40 17.35
CA PRO A 62 15.23 -15.05 18.28
C PRO A 62 16.56 -15.02 17.54
N THR A 63 17.26 -13.91 17.71
CA THR A 63 18.64 -13.63 17.32
C THR A 63 19.40 -14.93 17.08
N ARG A 64 19.72 -15.27 15.83
CA ARG A 64 20.96 -15.99 15.60
C ARG A 64 22.04 -14.93 15.75
N PRO A 65 22.91 -14.99 16.78
CA PRO A 65 24.14 -14.22 16.73
C PRO A 65 24.78 -14.50 15.37
N PRO A 66 25.33 -13.50 14.66
CA PRO A 66 26.22 -13.82 13.56
C PRO A 66 27.27 -14.73 14.18
N ALA A 67 27.21 -16.03 13.82
CA ALA A 67 28.24 -16.97 14.14
C ALA A 67 29.51 -16.31 13.61
N LYS A 68 30.35 -15.84 14.52
CA LYS A 68 31.71 -15.44 14.17
C LYS A 68 32.26 -16.62 13.38
N PRO A 69 32.70 -16.42 12.13
CA PRO A 69 33.48 -17.45 11.47
C PRO A 69 34.66 -17.74 12.39
N ASP A 70 34.77 -19.00 12.80
CA ASP A 70 35.83 -19.50 13.65
C ASP A 70 37.22 -19.13 13.08
N PRO A 71 38.23 -18.97 13.95
CA PRO A 71 39.56 -18.53 13.58
C PRO A 71 40.37 -19.68 12.97
N GLU A 72 39.98 -20.18 11.81
CA GLU A 72 40.79 -21.13 11.03
C GLU A 72 40.65 -20.88 9.53
N SER A 73 41.36 -19.85 9.07
CA SER A 73 41.99 -19.93 7.75
C SER A 73 43.43 -19.53 7.92
N GLY A 74 44.25 -20.53 8.28
CA GLY A 74 45.69 -20.43 8.18
C GLY A 74 46.08 -20.24 6.72
N SER A 75 46.57 -19.05 6.41
CA SER A 75 47.52 -18.78 5.34
C SER A 75 48.08 -17.39 5.66
N GLY A 76 49.18 -17.25 6.40
CA GLY A 76 50.42 -17.95 6.17
C GLY A 76 51.21 -17.29 5.03
N SER A 77 51.34 -15.96 5.03
CA SER A 77 52.46 -15.27 4.37
C SER A 77 52.72 -13.89 4.97
N THR A 78 53.18 -13.88 6.22
CA THR A 78 54.06 -12.81 6.68
C THR A 78 55.43 -13.09 6.09
N GLY A 79 55.82 -12.34 5.06
CA GLY A 79 57.20 -12.18 4.62
C GLY A 79 57.62 -10.75 4.97
N PRO A 80 58.48 -10.52 5.98
CA PRO A 80 58.86 -9.18 6.43
C PRO A 80 59.84 -8.53 5.44
N GLY A 81 59.84 -7.20 5.43
CA GLY A 81 60.97 -6.44 4.88
C GLY A 81 62.23 -6.56 5.75
N ASP A 82 63.25 -5.80 5.35
CA ASP A 82 64.59 -5.69 5.96
C ASP A 82 65.53 -6.85 5.60
N ALA A 83 66.84 -6.73 5.40
CA ALA A 83 67.79 -5.72 4.95
C ALA A 83 69.17 -6.42 5.04
N THR A 84 70.19 -5.79 4.44
CA THR A 84 71.63 -5.96 4.74
C THR A 84 72.32 -7.31 4.48
N ASP A 85 73.34 -7.31 3.61
CA ASP A 85 74.78 -7.52 3.92
C ASP A 85 75.51 -8.25 2.75
N GLY A 86 76.54 -7.60 2.20
CA GLY A 86 77.36 -8.10 1.08
C GLY A 86 77.81 -7.01 0.11
#